data_AF-A0A6V7LR56-F1
#
_entry.id   AF-A0A6V7LR56-F1
#
_cell.length_a   1.000
_cell.length_b   1.000
_cell.length_c   1.000
_cell.angle_alpha   90.00
_cell.angle_beta   90.00
_cell.angle_gamma   90.00
#
_symmetry.space_group_name_H-M   'P 1'
#
loop_
_entity.id
_entity.type
_entity.pdbx_description
1 polymer ?
#
loop_
_entity_poly.entity_id
_entity_poly.type
_entity_poly.pdbx_seq_one_letter_code
_entity_poly.pdbx_strand_id
1 'polypeptide(L)' 'VEIRCDVAFRGDGWLELDRSIMTHEEDREVIGFEISTNKSDGLIMWHGQDTDSRNPDDYIALGITDG' A
#
# COMPACT_ATOMS: atom_id res chain seq x y z
N VAL A 1 -2.49 15.81 -1.87
CA VAL A 1 -2.46 15.85 -0.39
C VAL A 1 -1.15 15.22 0.07
N GLU A 2 -0.43 15.82 1.01
CA GLU A 2 0.76 15.20 1.64
C GLU A 2 0.34 14.59 2.97
N ILE A 3 0.51 13.27 3.13
CA ILE A 3 0.22 12.56 4.37
C ILE A 3 1.56 12.11 4.95
N ARG A 4 1.85 12.53 6.20
CA ARG A 4 2.99 12.04 6.96
C ARG A 4 2.49 11.26 8.16
N CYS A 5 2.66 9.94 8.11
CA CYS A 5 2.36 9.03 9.20
C CYS A 5 3.58 8.15 9.47
N ASP A 6 4.21 8.35 10.62
CA ASP A 6 5.26 7.45 11.09
C ASP A 6 4.61 6.29 11.83
N VAL A 7 4.74 5.08 11.29
CA VAL A 7 4.14 3.86 11.83
C VAL A 7 5.18 2.73 11.89
N ALA A 8 5.03 1.86 12.88
CA ALA A 8 5.91 0.71 13.06
C ALA A 8 5.10 -0.60 13.04
N PHE A 9 5.53 -1.55 12.20
CA PHE A 9 4.86 -2.83 12.02
C PHE A 9 5.67 -3.97 12.63
N ARG A 10 4.99 -4.92 13.28
CA ARG A 10 5.60 -6.15 13.82
C ARG A 10 5.48 -7.35 12.88
N GLY A 11 4.68 -7.21 11.81
CA GLY A 11 4.41 -8.27 10.82
C GLY A 11 3.11 -9.05 11.07
N ASP A 12 2.34 -8.70 12.10
CA ASP A 12 1.07 -9.34 12.48
C ASP A 12 -0.16 -8.43 12.26
N GLY A 13 0.00 -7.35 11.50
CA GLY A 13 -1.07 -6.41 11.19
C GLY A 13 -0.70 -5.45 10.07
N TRP A 14 -1.70 -4.67 9.64
CA TRP A 14 -1.58 -3.68 8.58
C TRP A 14 -2.30 -2.38 8.99
N LEU A 15 -1.97 -1.30 8.29
CA LEU A 15 -2.71 -0.05 8.34
C LEU A 15 -3.54 0.05 7.07
N GLU A 16 -4.85 0.23 7.23
CA GLU A 16 -5.75 0.51 6.12
C GLU A 16 -6.00 2.01 6.02
N LEU A 17 -5.88 2.54 4.81
CA LEU A 17 -6.14 3.94 4.50
C LEU A 17 -7.53 4.07 3.87
N ASP A 18 -8.21 5.17 4.18
CA ASP A 18 -9.51 5.45 3.58
C ASP A 18 -9.37 5.65 2.06
N ARG A 19 -10.34 5.16 1.29
CA ARG A 19 -10.36 5.26 -0.17
C ARG A 19 -10.41 6.71 -0.66
N SER A 20 -10.87 7.64 0.17
CA SER A 20 -10.83 9.07 -0.14
C SER A 20 -9.41 9.61 -0.29
N ILE A 21 -8.39 8.87 0.15
CA ILE A 21 -6.99 9.27 0.03
C ILE A 21 -6.46 9.07 -1.40
N MET A 22 -6.96 8.07 -2.13
CA MET A 22 -6.60 7.77 -3.52
C MET A 22 -7.89 7.57 -4.34
N THR A 23 -8.38 8.66 -4.95
CA THR A 23 -9.67 8.70 -5.64
C THR A 23 -9.61 8.30 -7.12
N HIS A 24 -8.43 8.03 -7.67
CA HIS A 24 -8.22 7.66 -9.09
C HIS A 24 -8.80 8.68 -10.09
N GLU A 25 -8.95 9.95 -9.68
CA GLU A 25 -9.52 11.01 -10.53
C GLU A 25 -8.49 11.60 -11.51
N GLU A 26 -7.20 11.38 -11.27
CA GLU A 26 -6.11 11.87 -12.12
C GLU A 26 -5.53 10.77 -13.00
N ASP A 27 -5.06 11.13 -14.20
CA ASP A 27 -4.41 10.22 -15.15
C ASP A 27 -3.08 9.63 -14.62
N ARG A 28 -2.56 10.16 -13.50
CA ARG A 28 -1.28 9.77 -12.92
C ARG A 28 -1.33 9.81 -11.39
N GLU A 29 -0.89 8.73 -10.77
CA GLU A 29 -0.68 8.65 -9.33
C GLU A 29 0.81 8.53 -9.00
N VAL A 30 1.24 9.23 -7.94
CA VAL A 30 2.62 9.18 -7.44
C VAL A 30 2.59 8.83 -5.97
N ILE A 31 3.17 7.69 -5.63
CA ILE A 31 3.25 7.17 -4.26
C ILE A 31 4.72 7.12 -3.86
N GLY A 32 5.07 7.74 -2.73
CA GLY A 32 6.42 7.76 -2.18
C GLY A 32 6.45 7.11 -0.80
N PHE A 33 7.44 6.25 -0.56
CA PHE A 33 7.65 5.55 0.71
C PHE A 33 9.07 5.77 1.23
N GLU A 34 9.20 5.86 2.54
CA GLU A 34 10.46 5.73 3.25
C GLU A 34 10.30 4.59 4.28
N ILE A 35 11.18 3.59 4.21
CA ILE A 35 11.03 2.33 4.95
C ILE A 35 12.38 1.89 5.50
N SER A 36 12.36 1.36 6.73
CA SER A 36 13.50 0.66 7.34
C SER A 36 13.02 -0.68 7.88
N THR A 37 13.68 -1.77 7.47
CA THR A 37 13.36 -3.12 7.95
C THR A 37 14.59 -4.02 7.92
N ASN A 38 14.57 -5.07 8.75
CA ASN A 38 15.55 -6.15 8.73
C ASN A 38 14.95 -7.47 8.21
N LYS A 39 13.74 -7.43 7.65
CA LYS A 39 13.08 -8.58 7.02
C LYS A 39 13.51 -8.66 5.56
N SER A 40 13.88 -9.86 5.11
CA SER A 40 14.21 -10.15 3.71
C SER A 40 12.98 -10.21 2.82
N ASP A 41 11.82 -10.52 3.39
CA ASP A 41 10.58 -10.73 2.66
C ASP A 41 9.42 -10.07 3.41
N GLY A 42 8.55 -9.38 2.68
CA GLY A 42 7.37 -8.76 3.25
C GLY A 42 6.59 -7.87 2.28
N LEU A 43 5.30 -7.74 2.54
CA LEU A 43 4.42 -6.81 1.83
C LEU A 43 4.52 -5.42 2.48
N ILE A 44 4.85 -4.41 1.69
CA ILE A 44 4.92 -3.01 2.12
C ILE A 44 3.59 -2.31 1.88
N MET A 45 3.04 -2.47 0.68
CA MET A 45 1.80 -1.82 0.25
C MET A 45 1.03 -2.78 -0.63
N TRP A 46 -0.28 -2.78 -0.46
CA TRP A 46 -1.22 -3.32 -1.43
C TRP A 46 -2.34 -2.31 -1.63
N HIS A 47 -2.62 -2.02 -2.89
CA HIS A 47 -3.73 -1.17 -3.30
C HIS A 47 -4.46 -1.89 -4.42
N GLY A 48 -5.72 -2.23 -4.18
CA GLY A 48 -6.55 -2.97 -5.13
C GLY A 48 -8.01 -2.58 -5.01
N GLN A 49 -8.83 -3.16 -5.87
CA GLN A 49 -10.26 -2.93 -5.86
C GLN A 49 -10.94 -3.57 -4.64
N ASP A 50 -12.13 -3.06 -4.30
CA ASP A 50 -12.96 -3.63 -3.24
C ASP A 50 -13.25 -5.12 -3.50
N THR A 51 -13.35 -5.94 -2.46
CA THR A 51 -13.66 -7.37 -2.60
C THR A 51 -15.06 -7.62 -3.19
N ASP A 52 -15.94 -6.63 -3.10
CA ASP A 52 -17.27 -6.64 -3.72
C ASP A 52 -17.25 -6.22 -5.21
N SER A 53 -16.09 -5.81 -5.74
CA SER A 53 -15.95 -5.55 -7.17
C SER A 53 -16.09 -6.86 -7.95
N ARG A 54 -16.80 -6.79 -9.08
CA ARG A 54 -17.03 -7.94 -9.96
C ARG A 54 -15.77 -8.44 -10.67
N ASN A 55 -14.63 -7.76 -10.52
CA ASN A 55 -13.36 -8.09 -11.16
C ASN A 55 -12.17 -7.61 -10.30
N PRO A 56 -11.84 -8.31 -9.20
CA PRO A 56 -10.82 -7.87 -8.23
C PRO A 56 -9.37 -8.06 -8.70
N ASP A 57 -9.13 -8.23 -10.00
CA ASP A 57 -7.84 -8.64 -10.55
C ASP A 57 -6.83 -7.49 -10.66
N ASP A 58 -7.31 -6.24 -10.63
CA ASP A 58 -6.47 -5.06 -10.74
C ASP A 58 -5.94 -4.64 -9.36
N TYR A 59 -4.63 -4.73 -9.20
CA TYR A 59 -3.95 -4.24 -8.01
C TYR A 59 -2.53 -3.76 -8.33
N ILE A 60 -2.00 -2.93 -7.44
CA ILE A 60 -0.58 -2.61 -7.35
C ILE A 60 -0.09 -2.99 -5.96
N ALA A 61 1.02 -3.70 -5.91
CA ALA A 61 1.66 -4.09 -4.66
C ALA A 61 3.14 -3.75 -4.69
N LEU A 62 3.66 -3.39 -3.53
CA LEU A 62 5.08 -3.21 -3.28
C LEU A 62 5.48 -4.18 -2.18
N GLY A 63 6.54 -4.94 -2.41
CA GLY A 63 7.09 -5.87 -1.44
C GLY A 63 8.61 -5.95 -1.54
N ILE A 64 9.20 -6.54 -0.52
CA ILE A 64 10.60 -6.93 -0.48
C ILE A 64 10.62 -8.45 -0.69
N THR A 65 11.56 -8.93 -1.50
CA THR A 65 11.75 -10.36 -1.74
C THR A 65 13.24 -10.60 -1.87
N ASP A 66 13.79 -11.42 -0.98
CA ASP A 66 15.23 -11.68 -0.87
C ASP A 66 16.11 -10.40 -0.77
N GLY A 67 15.60 -9.41 -0.02
CA GLY A 67 16.35 -8.21 0.41
C GLY A 67 16.76 -7.27 -0.71
#